data_AF-A0A328FCG8-F1
#
_entry.id   AF-A0A328FCG8-F1
#
_cell.length_a   1.000
_cell.length_b   1.000
_cell.length_c   1.000
_cell.angle_alpha   90.00
_cell.angle_beta   90.00
_cell.angle_gamma   90.00
#
_symmetry.space_group_name_H-M   'P 1'
#
loop_
_entity.id
_entity.type
_entity.pdbx_description
1 polymer ?
#
loop_
_entity_poly.entity_id
_entity_poly.type
_entity_poly.pdbx_seq_one_letter_code
_entity_poly.pdbx_strand_id
1 'polypeptide(L)' 'MIKDTQKSDILQYPEKAEEERIRAIVSLPINLRGKMIGALRIYHSTVWDLSEEDLSFLQVLTHNVGIA' A
#
# COMPACT_ATOMS: atom_id res chain seq x y z
N MET A 1 -3.69 2.62 4.71
CA MET A 1 -4.18 1.56 3.82
C MET A 1 -5.58 1.93 3.36
N ILE A 2 -5.92 1.64 2.11
CA ILE A 2 -7.26 1.80 1.55
C ILE A 2 -7.73 0.40 1.15
N LYS A 3 -8.65 -0.17 1.92
CA LYS A 3 -9.17 -1.54 1.67
C LYS A 3 -10.13 -1.59 0.48
N ASP A 4 -10.88 -0.51 0.28
CA ASP A 4 -11.83 -0.32 -0.80
C ASP A 4 -11.78 1.14 -1.27
N THR A 5 -11.31 1.37 -2.50
CA THR A 5 -11.18 2.71 -3.10
C THR A 5 -12.52 3.39 -3.33
N GLN A 6 -13.62 2.63 -3.52
CA GLN A 6 -14.96 3.20 -3.69
C GLN A 6 -15.60 3.68 -2.39
N LYS A 7 -15.04 3.28 -1.24
CA LYS A 7 -15.53 3.66 0.10
C LYS A 7 -14.58 4.61 0.83
N SER A 8 -13.70 5.28 0.10
CA SER A 8 -12.58 6.01 0.68
C SER A 8 -12.55 7.45 0.19
N ASP A 9 -12.74 8.39 1.12
CA ASP A 9 -12.79 9.82 0.81
C ASP A 9 -11.40 10.48 0.70
N ILE A 10 -10.32 9.70 0.94
CA ILE A 10 -8.94 10.19 0.94
C ILE A 10 -8.20 9.96 -0.39
N LEU A 11 -8.89 9.48 -1.44
CA LEU A 11 -8.27 9.34 -2.77
C LEU A 11 -8.15 10.71 -3.43
N GLN A 12 -6.96 11.01 -3.93
CA GLN A 12 -6.72 12.18 -4.76
C GLN A 12 -7.37 12.06 -6.16
N TYR A 13 -7.39 10.84 -6.71
CA TYR A 13 -7.88 10.57 -8.07
C TYR A 13 -8.80 9.33 -8.07
N PRO A 14 -10.03 9.42 -7.54
CA PRO A 14 -10.95 8.28 -7.47
C PRO A 14 -11.34 7.75 -8.84
N GLU A 15 -11.60 8.62 -9.82
CA GLU A 15 -11.97 8.23 -11.18
C GLU A 15 -10.86 7.44 -11.88
N LYS A 16 -9.60 7.85 -11.72
CA LYS A 16 -8.45 7.12 -12.27
C LYS A 16 -8.25 5.76 -11.63
N ALA A 17 -8.45 5.67 -10.31
CA ALA A 17 -8.41 4.37 -9.63
C ALA A 17 -9.48 3.42 -10.17
N GLU A 18 -10.67 3.92 -10.51
CA GLU A 18 -11.71 3.12 -11.15
C GLU A 18 -11.36 2.71 -12.59
N GLU A 19 -10.90 3.65 -13.43
CA GLU A 19 -10.45 3.39 -14.81
C GLU A 19 -9.36 2.30 -14.86
N GLU A 20 -8.40 2.36 -13.94
CA GLU A 20 -7.29 1.41 -13.84
C GLU A 20 -7.66 0.11 -13.09
N ARG A 21 -8.91 -0.01 -12.62
CA ARG A 21 -9.41 -1.14 -11.81
C ARG A 21 -8.61 -1.36 -10.53
N ILE A 22 -8.18 -0.28 -9.88
CA ILE A 22 -7.53 -0.29 -8.57
C ILE A 22 -8.61 -0.23 -7.49
N ARG A 23 -8.81 -1.34 -6.80
CA ARG A 23 -9.83 -1.50 -5.75
C ARG A 23 -9.29 -1.40 -4.34
N ALA A 24 -8.02 -1.72 -4.12
CA ALA A 24 -7.34 -1.51 -2.84
C ALA A 24 -5.92 -0.97 -3.03
N ILE A 25 -5.46 -0.20 -2.05
CA ILE A 25 -4.15 0.45 -2.07
C ILE A 25 -3.48 0.24 -0.72
N VAL A 26 -2.27 -0.30 -0.75
CA VAL A 26 -1.41 -0.44 0.42
C VAL A 26 -0.19 0.43 0.20
N SER A 27 0.19 1.19 1.22
CA SER A 27 1.38 2.05 1.17
C SER A 27 2.15 1.82 2.46
N LEU A 28 3.40 1.40 2.31
CA LEU A 28 4.30 1.10 3.40
C LEU A 28 5.58 1.92 3.23
N PRO A 29 6.08 2.56 4.30
CA PRO A 29 7.30 3.33 4.22
C PRO A 29 8.52 2.40 4.08
N ILE A 30 9.47 2.81 3.25
CA ILE A 30 10.80 2.19 3.20
C ILE A 30 11.71 3.05 4.08
N ASN A 31 12.23 2.44 5.14
CA ASN A 31 13.05 3.13 6.13
C ASN A 31 14.48 2.59 6.11
N LEU A 32 15.47 3.49 6.05
CA LEU A 32 16.89 3.18 6.23
C LEU A 32 17.43 3.97 7.42
N ARG A 33 17.92 3.27 8.44
CA ARG A 33 18.51 3.88 9.66
C ARG A 33 17.60 4.93 10.32
N GLY A 34 16.31 4.63 10.42
CA GLY A 34 15.31 5.52 11.03
C GLY A 34 14.86 6.69 10.15
N LYS A 35 15.36 6.81 8.90
CA LYS A 35 14.92 7.80 7.93
C LYS A 35 14.05 7.15 6.85
N MET A 36 12.90 7.75 6.57
CA MET A 36 12.07 7.36 5.42
C MET A 36 12.77 7.78 4.13
N ILE A 37 13.09 6.81 3.28
CA ILE A 37 13.77 7.02 1.99
C ILE A 37 12.85 6.79 0.79
N GLY A 38 11.67 6.21 1.02
CA GLY A 38 10.68 5.98 -0.03
C GLY A 38 9.42 5.31 0.52
N ALA A 39 8.57 4.85 -0.38
CA ALA A 39 7.37 4.10 -0.05
C ALA A 39 7.16 2.96 -1.06
N LEU A 40 6.83 1.78 -0.57
CA LEU A 40 6.29 0.69 -1.37
C LEU A 40 4.77 0.89 -1.47
N ARG A 41 4.26 1.03 -2.70
CA ARG A 41 2.83 1.16 -2.97
C ARG A 41 2.36 -0.03 -3.79
N ILE A 42 1.35 -0.73 -3.28
CA ILE A 42 0.76 -1.91 -3.91
C ILE A 42 -0.68 -1.56 -4.30
N TYR A 43 -1.02 -1.87 -5.54
CA TYR A 43 -2.37 -1.75 -6.09
C TYR A 43 -2.96 -3.13 -6.29
N HIS A 44 -4.21 -3.30 -5.85
CA HIS A 44 -4.91 -4.57 -5.95
C HIS A 44 -6.27 -4.34 -6.62
N SER A 45 -6.67 -5.27 -7.49
CA SER A 45 -7.88 -5.11 -8.32
C SER A 45 -9.18 -5.52 -7.62
N THR A 46 -9.07 -6.12 -6.44
CA THR A 46 -10.21 -6.46 -5.58
C THR A 46 -10.05 -5.83 -4.20
N VAL A 47 -11.16 -5.73 -3.46
CA VAL A 47 -11.14 -5.31 -2.06
C VAL A 47 -10.16 -6.18 -1.31
N TRP A 48 -9.28 -5.56 -0.54
CA TRP A 48 -8.23 -6.27 0.15
C TRP A 48 -8.34 -6.04 1.64
N ASP A 49 -8.75 -7.09 2.35
CA ASP A 49 -8.68 -7.15 3.79
C ASP A 49 -7.39 -7.88 4.17
N LEU A 50 -6.33 -7.10 4.42
CA LEU A 50 -5.02 -7.62 4.79
C LEU A 50 -5.07 -8.19 6.21
N SER A 51 -4.63 -9.43 6.36
CA SER A 51 -4.39 -10.01 7.68
C SER A 51 -3.20 -9.34 8.36
N GLU A 52 -3.08 -9.51 9.68
CA GLU A 52 -1.90 -9.05 10.42
C GLU A 52 -0.63 -9.76 9.96
N GLU A 53 -0.73 -11.04 9.59
CA GLU A 53 0.38 -11.84 9.07
C GLU A 53 0.88 -11.29 7.72
N ASP A 54 -0.03 -11.00 6.79
CA ASP A 54 0.33 -10.38 5.51
C ASP A 54 0.97 -9.00 5.71
N LEU A 55 0.43 -8.20 6.63
CA LEU A 55 0.99 -6.88 6.93
C LEU A 55 2.41 -7.00 7.51
N SER A 56 2.64 -7.95 8.41
CA SER A 56 3.96 -8.26 8.97
C SER A 56 4.94 -8.68 7.87
N PHE A 57 4.51 -9.55 6.96
CA PHE A 57 5.29 -9.97 5.80
C PHE A 57 5.70 -8.77 4.92
N LEU A 58 4.74 -7.90 4.58
CA LEU A 58 5.03 -6.71 3.77
C LEU A 58 5.97 -5.73 4.49
N GLN A 59 5.86 -5.59 5.82
CA GLN A 59 6.80 -4.77 6.60
C GLN A 59 8.23 -5.31 6.52
N VAL A 60 8.41 -6.62 6.67
CA VAL A 60 9.73 -7.29 6.51
C VAL A 60 10.29 -7.03 5.11
N LEU A 61 9.45 -7.13 4.07
CA LEU A 61 9.88 -6.81 2.70
C LEU A 61 10.35 -5.36 2.57
N THR A 62 9.58 -4.37 3.08
CA THR A 62 9.99 -2.96 3.00
C THR A 62 11.25 -2.65 3.81
N HIS A 63 11.50 -3.37 4.90
CA HIS A 63 12.74 -3.27 5.66
C HIS A 63 13.93 -3.76 4.83
N ASN A 64 13.81 -4.94 4.21
CA ASN A 64 14.87 -5.52 3.38
C ASN A 64 15.18 -4.68 2.14
N VAL A 65 14.17 -4.10 1.49
CA VAL A 65 14.36 -3.18 0.36
C VAL A 65 15.15 -1.93 0.77
N GLY A 66 14.98 -1.45 2.00
CA GLY A 66 15.69 -0.27 2.47
C GLY A 66 17.19 -0.47 2.70
N ILE A 67 17.63 -1.73 2.88
CA ILE A 67 19.02 -2.08 3.20
C ILE A 67 19.78 -2.74 2.04
N ALA A 68 19.08 -3.17 0.99
CA ALA A 68 19.66 -3.77 -0.23
C ALA A 68 20.24 -2.69 -1.16
#